data_AF-A0A949B6U5-F1
#
_entry.id   AF-A0A949B6U5-F1
#
_cell.length_a   1.000
_cell.length_b   1.000
_cell.length_c   1.000
_cell.angle_alpha   90.00
_cell.angle_beta   90.00
_cell.angle_gamma   90.00
#
_symmetry.space_group_name_H-M   'P 1'
#
loop_
_entity.id
_entity.type
_entity.pdbx_description
1 polymer ?
#
loop_
_entity_poly.entity_id
_entity_poly.type
_entity_poly.pdbx_seq_one_letter_code
_entity_poly.pdbx_strand_id
1 'polypeptide(L)'
;MVKKYVINSSGDREPFSSQKVYKSTRRAGASKALAEKVVALIEFKVKSGMKTSVIYQQIKKILYQENPRVNMRFSLKAGMRRLGPSGFPFEKFIGEVFTRLGNEVRTNVYLSGACLEDYEIDFLAKKDNLVYVGECKYRNIAGDKVHLDNVLANHARFLDLLAGPYFKSDIYKDCQIRSIMVTNEKFTSRAAAYSCCQGIELLGWRHPSNKGLEYLIEENGLYPITILPSLKGHLKDVLVSRDIMLVEDLLKTDTETLSRRLKLLPKHLYPIIKEANLLLGS
;
A
#
# COMPACT_ATOMS: atom_id res chain seq x y z
N MET A 1 -18.47 14.29 30.12
CA MET A 1 -17.02 14.02 29.98
C MET A 1 -16.36 15.18 29.24
N VAL A 2 -15.23 15.67 29.73
CA VAL A 2 -14.46 16.72 29.05
C VAL A 2 -13.99 16.21 27.68
N LYS A 3 -14.28 16.95 26.62
CA LYS A 3 -13.91 16.59 25.25
C LYS A 3 -12.39 16.65 25.12
N LYS A 4 -11.75 15.49 24.92
CA LYS A 4 -10.30 15.38 24.73
C LYS A 4 -9.96 15.68 23.27
N TYR A 5 -8.93 16.50 23.04
CA TYR A 5 -8.45 16.82 21.70
C TYR A 5 -7.07 16.20 21.47
N VAL A 6 -6.81 15.72 20.27
CA VAL A 6 -5.56 15.06 19.87
C VAL A 6 -4.97 15.75 18.64
N ILE A 7 -3.68 15.55 18.42
CA ILE A 7 -2.96 16.13 17.28
C ILE A 7 -2.82 15.07 16.20
N ASN A 8 -3.40 15.31 15.01
CA ASN A 8 -3.37 14.38 13.89
C ASN A 8 -1.98 14.35 13.21
N SER A 9 -1.80 13.55 12.15
CA SER A 9 -0.52 13.47 11.43
C SER A 9 -0.14 14.74 10.66
N SER A 10 -1.12 15.59 10.35
CA SER A 10 -0.94 16.89 9.69
C SER A 10 -0.62 18.02 10.68
N GLY A 11 -0.68 17.75 11.99
CA GLY A 11 -0.47 18.75 13.05
C GLY A 11 -1.76 19.41 13.55
N ASP A 12 -2.92 19.11 12.95
CA ASP A 12 -4.18 19.73 13.34
C ASP A 12 -4.73 19.12 14.63
N ARG A 13 -5.41 19.97 15.40
CA ARG A 13 -6.13 19.58 16.60
C ARG A 13 -7.54 19.08 16.23
N GLU A 14 -7.85 17.84 16.58
CA GLU A 14 -9.18 17.25 16.37
C GLU A 14 -9.72 16.56 17.64
N PRO A 15 -11.05 16.38 17.79
CA PRO A 15 -11.60 15.59 18.89
C PRO A 15 -11.12 14.14 18.83
N PHE A 16 -10.73 13.58 19.98
CA PHE A 16 -10.51 12.15 20.11
C PHE A 16 -11.79 11.39 19.75
N SER A 17 -11.65 10.29 19.01
CA SER A 17 -12.78 9.47 18.57
C SER A 17 -12.52 8.00 18.87
N SER A 18 -13.22 7.49 19.89
CA SER A 18 -13.27 6.08 20.23
C SER A 18 -13.74 5.23 19.06
N GLN A 19 -14.67 5.77 18.25
CA GLN A 19 -15.16 5.12 17.04
C GLN A 19 -14.06 4.95 15.98
N LYS A 20 -13.13 5.90 15.85
CA LYS A 20 -11.95 5.72 14.96
C LYS A 20 -11.07 4.57 15.47
N VAL A 21 -10.86 4.47 16.79
CA VAL A 21 -10.09 3.38 17.41
C VAL A 21 -10.78 2.04 17.13
N TYR A 22 -12.06 1.90 17.49
CA TYR A 22 -12.86 0.69 17.28
C TYR A 22 -12.86 0.24 15.81
N LYS A 23 -13.17 1.15 14.87
CA LYS A 23 -13.17 0.82 13.43
C LYS A 23 -11.80 0.39 12.94
N SER A 24 -10.74 1.03 13.41
CA SER A 24 -9.37 0.70 12.99
C SER A 24 -8.90 -0.67 13.47
N THR A 25 -9.27 -1.06 14.70
CA THR A 25 -8.93 -2.38 15.26
C THR A 25 -9.81 -3.49 14.66
N ARG A 26 -11.11 -3.25 14.50
CA ARG A 26 -12.03 -4.20 13.85
C ARG A 26 -11.59 -4.54 12.43
N ARG A 27 -11.22 -3.53 11.63
CA ARG A 27 -10.72 -3.74 10.27
C ARG A 27 -9.44 -4.57 10.24
N ALA A 28 -8.57 -4.41 11.24
CA ALA A 28 -7.37 -5.22 11.36
C ALA A 28 -7.66 -6.69 11.74
N GLY A 29 -8.92 -7.06 11.97
CA GLY A 29 -9.35 -8.43 12.31
C GLY A 29 -9.55 -8.67 13.80
N ALA A 30 -9.48 -7.65 14.66
CA ALA A 30 -9.77 -7.81 16.09
C ALA A 30 -11.23 -8.25 16.28
N SER A 31 -11.51 -9.17 17.21
CA SER A 31 -12.89 -9.49 17.62
C SER A 31 -13.59 -8.25 18.21
N LYS A 32 -14.93 -8.29 18.33
CA LYS A 32 -15.69 -7.19 18.95
C LYS A 32 -15.20 -6.92 20.37
N ALA A 33 -15.07 -7.97 21.17
CA ALA A 33 -14.56 -7.90 22.54
C ALA A 33 -13.14 -7.32 22.62
N LEU A 34 -12.22 -7.74 21.73
CA LEU A 34 -10.87 -7.19 21.71
C LEU A 34 -10.87 -5.70 21.30
N ALA A 35 -11.69 -5.32 20.32
CA ALA A 35 -11.82 -3.93 19.90
C ALA A 35 -12.37 -3.03 21.01
N GLU A 36 -13.39 -3.49 21.75
CA GLU A 36 -13.96 -2.79 22.91
C GLU A 36 -12.95 -2.66 24.05
N LYS A 37 -12.19 -3.73 24.35
CA LYS A 37 -11.10 -3.71 25.33
C LYS A 37 -10.03 -2.68 24.96
N VAL A 38 -9.61 -2.63 23.69
CA VAL A 38 -8.64 -1.63 23.21
C VAL A 38 -9.20 -0.22 23.37
N VAL A 39 -10.46 0.02 23.02
CA VAL A 39 -11.10 1.34 23.17
C VAL A 39 -11.06 1.78 24.64
N ALA A 40 -11.51 0.94 25.56
CA ALA A 40 -11.55 1.28 26.99
C ALA A 40 -10.14 1.62 27.54
N LEU A 41 -9.13 0.82 27.17
CA LEU A 41 -7.74 1.07 27.58
C LEU A 41 -7.17 2.38 27.01
N ILE A 42 -7.52 2.72 25.76
CA ILE A 42 -7.06 3.96 25.13
C ILE A 42 -7.81 5.17 25.70
N GLU A 43 -9.11 5.08 25.95
CA GLU A 43 -9.90 6.15 26.56
C GLU A 43 -9.37 6.54 27.95
N PHE A 44 -8.93 5.55 28.72
CA PHE A 44 -8.29 5.78 30.02
C PHE A 44 -6.93 6.50 29.88
N LYS A 45 -6.12 6.10 28.90
CA LYS A 45 -4.75 6.62 28.71
C LYS A 45 -4.67 7.95 27.95
N VAL A 46 -5.63 8.24 27.09
CA VAL A 46 -5.56 9.41 26.20
C VAL A 46 -5.71 10.70 27.01
N LYS A 47 -4.84 11.67 26.70
CA LYS A 47 -4.80 13.00 27.30
C LYS A 47 -4.97 14.05 26.21
N SER A 48 -5.52 15.22 26.56
CA SER A 48 -5.61 16.33 25.61
C SER A 48 -4.21 16.76 25.14
N GLY A 49 -4.06 17.06 23.86
CA GLY A 49 -2.78 17.38 23.23
C GLY A 49 -1.94 16.16 22.82
N MET A 50 -2.37 14.93 23.14
CA MET A 50 -1.67 13.72 22.74
C MET A 50 -1.65 13.57 21.20
N LYS A 51 -0.50 13.23 20.62
CA LYS A 51 -0.39 12.94 19.18
C LYS A 51 -1.06 11.61 18.86
N THR A 52 -1.78 11.56 17.74
CA THR A 52 -2.38 10.32 17.21
C THR A 52 -1.36 9.21 16.96
N SER A 53 -0.10 9.57 16.69
CA SER A 53 1.01 8.62 16.60
C SER A 53 1.29 7.90 17.93
N VAL A 54 1.17 8.59 19.06
CA VAL A 54 1.32 7.99 20.41
C VAL A 54 0.17 7.03 20.69
N ILE A 55 -1.06 7.43 20.36
CA ILE A 55 -2.25 6.57 20.47
C ILE A 55 -2.08 5.31 19.62
N TYR A 56 -1.60 5.46 18.39
CA TYR A 56 -1.31 4.34 17.49
C TYR A 56 -0.30 3.35 18.09
N GLN A 57 0.78 3.83 18.72
CA GLN A 57 1.75 2.95 19.39
C GLN A 57 1.16 2.24 20.62
N GLN A 58 0.30 2.90 21.38
CA GLN A 58 -0.40 2.27 22.50
C GLN A 58 -1.35 1.16 22.03
N ILE A 59 -2.12 1.39 20.95
CA ILE A 59 -2.97 0.37 20.33
C ILE A 59 -2.11 -0.81 19.87
N LYS A 60 -1.00 -0.54 19.17
CA LYS A 60 -0.07 -1.59 18.76
C LYS A 60 0.43 -2.41 19.94
N LYS A 61 0.85 -1.78 21.04
CA LYS A 61 1.33 -2.52 22.22
C LYS A 61 0.28 -3.48 22.76
N ILE A 62 -0.97 -3.02 22.88
CA ILE A 62 -2.09 -3.86 23.34
C ILE A 62 -2.33 -5.01 22.35
N LEU A 63 -2.45 -4.70 21.05
CA LEU A 63 -2.70 -5.73 20.03
C LEU A 63 -1.55 -6.75 19.95
N TYR A 64 -0.30 -6.35 20.15
CA TYR A 64 0.83 -7.27 20.12
C TYR A 64 0.74 -8.32 21.24
N GLN A 65 0.29 -7.90 22.42
CA GLN A 65 0.13 -8.78 23.58
C GLN A 65 -1.08 -9.72 23.42
N GLU A 66 -2.17 -9.22 22.84
CA GLU A 66 -3.44 -9.96 22.77
C GLU A 66 -3.57 -10.82 21.50
N ASN A 67 -3.10 -10.32 20.36
CA ASN A 67 -3.20 -11.00 19.08
C ASN A 67 -2.16 -10.45 18.06
N PRO A 68 -0.97 -11.09 17.95
CA PRO A 68 0.09 -10.60 17.06
C PRO A 68 -0.31 -10.56 15.58
N ARG A 69 -1.20 -11.44 15.11
CA ARG A 69 -1.73 -11.41 13.74
C ARG A 69 -2.50 -10.11 13.48
N VAL A 70 -3.40 -9.74 14.38
CA VAL A 70 -4.14 -8.48 14.32
C VAL A 70 -3.21 -7.27 14.44
N ASN A 71 -2.14 -7.35 15.25
CA ASN A 71 -1.14 -6.30 15.33
C ASN A 71 -0.45 -6.03 13.98
N MET A 72 -0.06 -7.09 13.27
CA MET A 72 0.57 -6.99 11.96
C MET A 72 -0.39 -6.34 10.95
N ARG A 73 -1.63 -6.84 10.83
CA ARG A 73 -2.67 -6.26 9.97
C ARG A 73 -2.95 -4.79 10.30
N PHE A 74 -3.06 -4.45 11.58
CA PHE A 74 -3.22 -3.06 12.03
C PHE A 74 -2.05 -2.15 11.58
N SER A 75 -0.86 -2.74 11.44
CA SER A 75 0.35 -2.06 11.01
C SER A 75 0.50 -1.90 9.50
N LEU A 76 -0.45 -2.37 8.68
CA LEU A 76 -0.34 -2.37 7.22
C LEU A 76 0.03 -1.00 6.66
N LYS A 77 -0.66 0.08 7.08
CA LYS A 77 -0.34 1.44 6.59
C LYS A 77 1.10 1.86 6.90
N ALA A 78 1.63 1.44 8.06
CA ALA A 78 3.01 1.69 8.41
C ALA A 78 3.98 0.77 7.65
N GLY A 79 3.58 -0.45 7.31
CA GLY A 79 4.32 -1.34 6.41
C GLY A 79 4.46 -0.75 5.02
N MET A 80 3.37 -0.23 4.45
CA MET A 80 3.41 0.49 3.16
C MET A 80 4.43 1.63 3.15
N ARG A 81 4.49 2.44 4.21
CA ARG A 81 5.49 3.53 4.34
C ARG A 81 6.93 3.05 4.59
N ARG A 82 7.14 1.78 4.93
CA ARG A 82 8.48 1.19 5.11
C ARG A 82 9.07 0.64 3.80
N LEU A 83 8.30 0.67 2.70
CA LEU A 83 8.82 0.34 1.37
C LEU A 83 9.90 1.33 0.93
N GLY A 84 9.75 2.62 1.28
CA GLY A 84 10.70 3.68 0.93
C GLY A 84 12.09 3.61 1.60
N PRO A 85 12.92 4.66 1.43
CA PRO A 85 12.48 6.04 1.14
C PRO A 85 12.21 6.38 -0.33
N SER A 86 12.70 5.60 -1.30
CA SER A 86 12.40 5.83 -2.73
C SER A 86 11.01 5.31 -3.14
N GLY A 87 10.53 5.73 -4.32
CA GLY A 87 9.27 5.24 -4.92
C GLY A 87 9.39 3.85 -5.53
N PHE A 88 10.58 3.48 -6.01
CA PHE A 88 10.83 2.24 -6.73
C PHE A 88 10.37 0.94 -6.02
N PRO A 89 10.61 0.73 -4.70
CA PRO A 89 10.06 -0.44 -4.02
C PRO A 89 8.53 -0.45 -3.96
N PHE A 90 7.88 0.72 -3.96
CA PHE A 90 6.43 0.81 -4.02
C PHE A 90 5.92 0.46 -5.43
N GLU A 91 6.58 0.91 -6.49
CA GLU A 91 6.25 0.53 -7.87
C GLU A 91 6.34 -0.99 -8.08
N LYS A 92 7.43 -1.62 -7.64
CA LYS A 92 7.57 -3.09 -7.64
C LYS A 92 6.45 -3.79 -6.87
N PHE A 93 6.12 -3.28 -5.69
CA PHE A 93 5.04 -3.85 -4.89
C PHE A 93 3.69 -3.75 -5.60
N ILE A 94 3.39 -2.60 -6.23
CA ILE A 94 2.16 -2.44 -7.02
C ILE A 94 2.17 -3.38 -8.21
N GLY A 95 3.31 -3.53 -8.89
CA GLY A 95 3.45 -4.50 -9.98
C GLY A 95 3.09 -5.92 -9.52
N GLU A 96 3.67 -6.39 -8.41
CA GLU A 96 3.35 -7.70 -7.82
C GLU A 96 1.87 -7.82 -7.42
N VAL A 97 1.27 -6.77 -6.87
CA VAL A 97 -0.17 -6.77 -6.56
C VAL A 97 -0.99 -6.99 -7.83
N PHE A 98 -0.73 -6.26 -8.91
CA PHE A 98 -1.46 -6.45 -10.18
C PHE A 98 -1.20 -7.81 -10.80
N THR A 99 0.04 -8.33 -10.72
CA THR A 99 0.38 -9.69 -11.15
C THR A 99 -0.48 -10.73 -10.43
N ARG A 100 -0.61 -10.64 -9.09
CA ARG A 100 -1.45 -11.58 -8.32
C ARG A 100 -2.94 -11.41 -8.53
N LEU A 101 -3.38 -10.24 -9.00
CA LEU A 101 -4.75 -10.03 -9.47
C LEU A 101 -4.99 -10.58 -10.89
N GLY A 102 -3.99 -11.23 -11.48
CA GLY A 102 -4.07 -11.93 -12.77
C GLY A 102 -3.79 -11.04 -13.97
N ASN A 103 -3.05 -9.94 -13.80
CA ASN A 103 -2.60 -9.11 -14.91
C ASN A 103 -1.22 -9.59 -15.39
N GLU A 104 -0.96 -9.48 -16.69
CA GLU A 104 0.40 -9.41 -17.22
C GLU A 104 0.96 -8.02 -16.91
N VAL A 105 2.02 -7.95 -16.12
CA VAL A 105 2.60 -6.67 -15.66
C VAL A 105 4.01 -6.49 -16.20
N ARG A 106 4.31 -5.28 -16.65
CA ARG A 106 5.66 -4.80 -16.97
C ARG A 106 5.91 -3.51 -16.21
N THR A 107 7.05 -3.40 -15.54
CA THR A 107 7.44 -2.21 -14.77
C THR A 107 8.57 -1.45 -15.44
N ASN A 108 8.70 -0.15 -15.18
CA ASN A 108 9.72 0.74 -15.77
C ASN A 108 9.74 0.66 -17.31
N VAL A 109 8.57 0.84 -17.91
CA VAL A 109 8.38 0.74 -19.35
C VAL A 109 8.60 2.10 -19.98
N TYR A 110 9.41 2.16 -21.02
CA TYR A 110 9.60 3.35 -21.83
C TYR A 110 8.73 3.25 -23.09
N LEU A 111 7.88 4.25 -23.32
CA LEU A 111 6.91 4.28 -24.42
C LEU A 111 6.97 5.61 -25.17
N SER A 112 6.89 5.53 -26.50
CA SER A 112 6.75 6.72 -27.35
C SER A 112 5.30 7.20 -27.41
N GLY A 113 5.11 8.48 -27.11
CA GLY A 113 3.88 9.21 -27.38
C GLY A 113 3.82 9.75 -28.82
N ALA A 114 2.81 10.56 -29.11
CA ALA A 114 2.72 11.25 -30.39
C ALA A 114 3.67 12.45 -30.47
N CYS A 115 3.95 13.11 -29.35
CA CYS A 115 4.78 14.30 -29.27
C CYS A 115 6.18 14.01 -28.73
N LEU A 116 6.31 13.14 -27.71
CA LEU A 116 7.60 12.76 -27.13
C LEU A 116 7.95 11.30 -27.42
N GLU A 117 9.22 11.05 -27.72
CA GLU A 117 9.71 9.71 -28.06
C GLU A 117 9.85 8.80 -26.84
N ASP A 118 10.00 9.36 -25.64
CA ASP A 118 10.37 8.60 -24.46
C ASP A 118 9.64 9.05 -23.18
N TYR A 119 8.58 8.34 -22.83
CA TYR A 119 7.94 8.44 -21.53
C TYR A 119 8.26 7.23 -20.66
N GLU A 120 8.80 7.49 -19.48
CA GLU A 120 8.86 6.50 -18.41
C GLU A 120 7.47 6.28 -17.80
N ILE A 121 7.07 5.01 -17.75
CA ILE A 121 5.82 4.53 -17.16
C ILE A 121 6.15 3.50 -16.09
N ASP A 122 5.70 3.78 -14.88
CA ASP A 122 5.99 2.96 -13.70
C ASP A 122 5.53 1.52 -13.91
N PHE A 123 4.32 1.33 -14.45
CA PHE A 123 3.87 0.01 -14.88
C PHE A 123 2.82 0.03 -16.00
N LEU A 124 2.83 -1.03 -16.82
CA LEU A 124 1.71 -1.47 -17.64
C LEU A 124 1.12 -2.73 -17.02
N ALA A 125 -0.20 -2.78 -16.88
CA ALA A 125 -0.90 -3.98 -16.45
C ALA A 125 -2.01 -4.33 -17.45
N LYS A 126 -1.93 -5.51 -18.07
CA LYS A 126 -2.92 -6.00 -19.03
C LYS A 126 -3.66 -7.21 -18.47
N LYS A 127 -4.98 -7.18 -18.52
CA LYS A 127 -5.83 -8.34 -18.26
C LYS A 127 -6.96 -8.36 -19.27
N ASP A 128 -7.04 -9.44 -20.03
CA ASP A 128 -7.96 -9.56 -21.17
C ASP A 128 -7.77 -8.38 -22.15
N ASN A 129 -8.85 -7.64 -22.42
CA ASN A 129 -8.87 -6.46 -23.28
C ASN A 129 -8.75 -5.15 -22.49
N LEU A 130 -8.35 -5.17 -21.22
CA LEU A 130 -8.12 -3.98 -20.41
C LEU A 130 -6.63 -3.78 -20.18
N VAL A 131 -6.13 -2.59 -20.50
CA VAL A 131 -4.74 -2.20 -20.26
C VAL A 131 -4.72 -0.95 -19.40
N TYR A 132 -3.99 -1.03 -18.30
CA TYR A 132 -3.69 0.10 -17.44
C TYR A 132 -2.32 0.67 -17.76
N VAL A 133 -2.28 1.99 -18.00
CA VAL A 133 -1.07 2.81 -17.99
C VAL A 133 -0.96 3.43 -16.61
N GLY A 134 -0.04 2.88 -15.82
CA GLY A 134 0.04 3.10 -14.38
C GLY A 134 1.11 4.09 -13.96
N GLU A 135 0.74 5.00 -13.07
CA GLU A 135 1.65 5.91 -12.35
C GLU A 135 1.52 5.68 -10.84
N CYS A 136 2.65 5.50 -10.16
CA CYS A 136 2.77 5.42 -8.72
C CYS A 136 3.19 6.76 -8.12
N LYS A 137 2.43 7.22 -7.12
CA LYS A 137 2.77 8.40 -6.29
C LYS A 137 2.94 7.98 -4.85
N TYR A 138 4.14 7.53 -4.53
CA TYR A 138 4.51 7.10 -3.18
C TYR A 138 4.75 8.29 -2.23
N ARG A 139 4.21 8.22 -1.02
CA ARG A 139 4.37 9.23 0.04
C ARG A 139 5.03 8.64 1.29
N ASN A 140 6.12 9.26 1.72
CA ASN A 140 6.83 8.91 2.95
C ASN A 140 6.22 9.56 4.20
N ILE A 141 5.64 10.75 4.04
CA ILE A 141 5.12 11.55 5.15
C ILE A 141 3.66 11.17 5.42
N ALA A 142 3.35 10.81 6.67
CA ALA A 142 2.00 10.47 7.06
C ALA A 142 1.08 11.69 6.96
N GLY A 143 -0.03 11.54 6.22
CA GLY A 143 -1.01 12.62 6.03
C GLY A 143 -0.79 13.46 4.78
N ASP A 144 0.31 13.26 4.05
CA ASP A 144 0.50 13.81 2.71
C ASP A 144 -0.55 13.26 1.74
N LYS A 145 -0.82 13.99 0.66
CA LYS A 145 -1.83 13.65 -0.34
C LYS A 145 -1.29 13.78 -1.75
N VAL A 146 -1.95 13.11 -2.69
CA VAL A 146 -1.73 13.35 -4.11
C VAL A 146 -2.64 14.50 -4.56
N HIS A 147 -2.01 15.54 -5.10
CA HIS A 147 -2.65 16.80 -5.48
C HIS A 147 -3.07 16.79 -6.96
N LEU A 148 -3.84 17.79 -7.36
CA LEU A 148 -4.43 17.88 -8.70
C LEU A 148 -3.36 18.00 -9.81
N ASP A 149 -2.27 18.72 -9.54
CA ASP A 149 -1.11 18.87 -10.43
C ASP A 149 -0.56 17.52 -10.91
N ASN A 150 -0.43 16.55 -10.00
CA ASN A 150 0.05 15.21 -10.31
C ASN A 150 -0.89 14.50 -11.29
N VAL A 151 -2.20 14.61 -11.06
CA VAL A 151 -3.22 14.00 -11.92
C VAL A 151 -3.26 14.67 -13.29
N LEU A 152 -3.16 16.01 -13.35
CA LEU A 152 -3.13 16.75 -14.61
C LEU A 152 -1.92 16.37 -15.46
N ALA A 153 -0.73 16.29 -14.84
CA ALA A 153 0.49 15.89 -15.53
C ALA A 153 0.40 14.45 -16.06
N ASN A 154 -0.10 13.52 -15.23
CA ASN A 154 -0.34 12.15 -15.64
C ASN A 154 -1.37 12.05 -16.78
N HIS A 155 -2.43 12.86 -16.73
CA HIS A 155 -3.45 12.87 -17.78
C HIS A 155 -2.89 13.36 -19.12
N ALA A 156 -2.14 14.48 -19.12
CA ALA A 156 -1.50 14.99 -20.33
C ALA A 156 -0.56 13.95 -20.95
N ARG A 157 0.26 13.28 -20.11
CA ARG A 157 1.14 12.18 -20.53
C ARG A 157 0.35 11.03 -21.16
N PHE A 158 -0.72 10.61 -20.50
CA PHE A 158 -1.58 9.53 -20.97
C PHE A 158 -2.21 9.83 -22.34
N LEU A 159 -2.67 11.07 -22.55
CA LEU A 159 -3.23 11.48 -23.83
C LEU A 159 -2.20 11.42 -24.97
N ASP A 160 -0.96 11.86 -24.71
CA ASP A 160 0.10 11.79 -25.73
C ASP A 160 0.49 10.34 -26.05
N LEU A 161 0.57 9.48 -25.03
CA LEU A 161 0.81 8.05 -25.19
C LEU A 161 -0.29 7.36 -25.99
N LEU A 162 -1.55 7.65 -25.69
CA LEU A 162 -2.70 7.09 -26.37
C LEU A 162 -2.74 7.49 -27.85
N ALA A 163 -2.27 8.70 -28.18
CA ALA A 163 -2.10 9.16 -29.54
C ALA A 163 -0.84 8.60 -30.24
N GLY A 164 0.10 8.01 -29.49
CA GLY A 164 1.37 7.47 -29.96
C GLY A 164 1.26 6.14 -30.70
N PRO A 165 2.37 5.68 -31.33
CA PRO A 165 2.39 4.48 -32.14
C PRO A 165 2.17 3.19 -31.32
N TYR A 166 2.55 3.18 -30.04
CA TYR A 166 2.50 1.98 -29.21
C TYR A 166 1.07 1.43 -29.06
N PHE A 167 0.12 2.27 -28.63
CA PHE A 167 -1.28 1.86 -28.44
C PHE A 167 -2.10 1.83 -29.74
N LYS A 168 -1.54 2.33 -30.85
CA LYS A 168 -2.13 2.19 -32.20
C LYS A 168 -1.75 0.89 -32.91
N SER A 169 -0.86 0.09 -32.32
CA SER A 169 -0.46 -1.19 -32.89
C SER A 169 -1.59 -2.23 -32.86
N ASP A 170 -1.52 -3.23 -33.75
CA ASP A 170 -2.51 -4.32 -33.82
C ASP A 170 -2.68 -5.10 -32.52
N ILE A 171 -1.65 -5.08 -31.66
CA ILE A 171 -1.65 -5.75 -30.35
C ILE A 171 -2.69 -5.14 -29.41
N TYR A 172 -2.93 -3.83 -29.52
CA TYR A 172 -3.76 -3.06 -28.60
C TYR A 172 -5.04 -2.50 -29.25
N LYS A 173 -5.28 -2.76 -30.54
CA LYS A 173 -6.42 -2.22 -31.29
C LYS A 173 -7.79 -2.50 -30.66
N ASP A 174 -7.94 -3.68 -30.05
CA ASP A 174 -9.18 -4.14 -29.40
C ASP A 174 -9.13 -3.97 -27.87
N CYS A 175 -8.08 -3.33 -27.35
CA CYS A 175 -7.91 -3.10 -25.93
C CYS A 175 -8.50 -1.74 -25.52
N GLN A 176 -9.23 -1.73 -24.41
CA GLN A 176 -9.53 -0.53 -23.68
C GLN A 176 -8.30 -0.09 -22.88
N ILE A 177 -7.69 1.03 -23.27
CA ILE A 177 -6.55 1.61 -22.56
C ILE A 177 -7.06 2.63 -21.54
N ARG A 178 -6.66 2.51 -20.28
CA ARG A 178 -7.03 3.42 -19.20
C ARG A 178 -5.81 3.92 -18.45
N SER A 179 -5.88 5.15 -17.97
CA SER A 179 -4.90 5.67 -17.02
C SER A 179 -5.29 5.29 -15.59
N ILE A 180 -4.31 4.86 -14.79
CA ILE A 180 -4.49 4.64 -13.35
C ILE A 180 -3.38 5.30 -12.56
N MET A 181 -3.74 5.98 -11.47
CA MET A 181 -2.78 6.50 -10.51
C MET A 181 -2.90 5.78 -9.17
N VAL A 182 -1.78 5.28 -8.66
CA VAL A 182 -1.71 4.46 -7.45
C VAL A 182 -0.93 5.17 -6.35
N THR A 183 -1.42 5.17 -5.11
CA THR A 183 -0.71 5.78 -3.97
C THR A 183 -0.96 5.02 -2.67
N ASN A 184 0.04 5.01 -1.78
CA ASN A 184 -0.08 4.48 -0.42
C ASN A 184 -0.77 5.47 0.56
N GLU A 185 -1.06 6.70 0.12
CA GLU A 185 -1.79 7.70 0.88
C GLU A 185 -3.11 8.06 0.19
N LYS A 186 -3.61 9.30 0.32
CA LYS A 186 -4.94 9.70 -0.19
C LYS A 186 -4.81 10.73 -1.31
N PHE A 187 -5.82 10.78 -2.16
CA PHE A 187 -6.00 11.88 -3.11
C PHE A 187 -6.69 13.06 -2.44
N THR A 188 -6.41 14.28 -2.90
CA THR A 188 -7.23 15.45 -2.59
C THR A 188 -8.61 15.35 -3.25
N SER A 189 -9.61 16.07 -2.73
CA SER A 189 -10.96 16.10 -3.33
C SER A 189 -10.95 16.63 -4.75
N ARG A 190 -10.11 17.63 -5.04
CA ARG A 190 -9.93 18.18 -6.40
C ARG A 190 -9.34 17.15 -7.37
N ALA A 191 -8.30 16.42 -6.94
CA ALA A 191 -7.71 15.34 -7.73
C ALA A 191 -8.74 14.25 -8.04
N ALA A 192 -9.52 13.82 -7.03
CA ALA A 192 -10.58 12.83 -7.20
C ALA A 192 -11.71 13.31 -8.13
N ALA A 193 -12.15 14.56 -7.98
CA ALA A 193 -13.20 15.14 -8.82
C ALA A 193 -12.78 15.23 -10.29
N TYR A 194 -11.55 15.71 -10.56
CA TYR A 194 -11.01 15.79 -11.91
C TYR A 194 -10.85 14.39 -12.54
N SER A 195 -10.28 13.44 -11.79
CA SER A 195 -10.05 12.08 -12.27
C SER A 195 -11.37 11.39 -12.64
N CYS A 196 -12.40 11.54 -11.80
CA CYS A 196 -13.74 11.03 -12.08
C CYS A 196 -14.31 11.63 -13.39
N CYS A 197 -14.13 12.94 -13.59
CA CYS A 197 -14.59 13.64 -14.80
C CYS A 197 -13.87 13.17 -16.07
N GLN A 198 -12.56 12.90 -16.00
CA GLN A 198 -11.74 12.51 -17.16
C GLN A 198 -11.59 10.98 -17.34
N GLY A 199 -12.24 10.18 -16.48
CA GLY A 199 -12.11 8.71 -16.55
C GLY A 199 -10.73 8.18 -16.15
N ILE A 200 -9.98 8.92 -15.32
CA ILE A 200 -8.69 8.47 -14.76
C ILE A 200 -8.99 7.64 -13.51
N GLU A 201 -8.50 6.41 -13.47
CA GLU A 201 -8.69 5.55 -12.31
C GLU A 201 -7.73 5.94 -11.17
N LEU A 202 -8.24 5.93 -9.94
CA LEU A 202 -7.48 6.27 -8.75
C LEU A 202 -7.51 5.11 -7.77
N LEU A 203 -6.33 4.59 -7.42
CA LEU A 203 -6.17 3.56 -6.40
C LEU A 203 -5.33 4.11 -5.24
N GLY A 204 -6.01 4.51 -4.18
CA GLY A 204 -5.39 5.09 -2.99
C GLY A 204 -5.75 4.35 -1.72
N TRP A 205 -5.18 4.82 -0.61
CA TRP A 205 -5.57 4.35 0.71
C TRP A 205 -7.01 4.76 1.03
N ARG A 206 -7.91 3.78 1.09
CA ARG A 206 -9.36 3.91 1.24
C ARG A 206 -10.02 4.62 0.07
N HIS A 207 -9.44 4.51 -1.13
CA HIS A 207 -10.02 5.06 -2.35
C HIS A 207 -9.81 4.10 -3.54
N PRO A 208 -10.87 3.73 -4.28
CA PRO A 208 -12.26 4.11 -4.05
C PRO A 208 -12.82 3.51 -2.75
N SER A 209 -13.97 4.01 -2.31
CA SER A 209 -14.57 3.56 -1.04
C SER A 209 -14.80 2.05 -1.07
N ASN A 210 -14.36 1.34 -0.03
CA ASN A 210 -14.42 -0.12 0.10
C ASN A 210 -13.71 -0.93 -1.02
N LYS A 211 -12.86 -0.28 -1.81
CA LYS A 211 -12.09 -0.89 -2.91
C LYS A 211 -10.68 -0.31 -3.02
N GLY A 212 -10.21 0.36 -1.96
CA GLY A 212 -8.91 0.98 -1.92
C GLY A 212 -7.76 -0.02 -1.85
N LEU A 213 -6.53 0.48 -1.94
CA LEU A 213 -5.34 -0.36 -1.95
C LEU A 213 -5.24 -1.26 -0.71
N GLU A 214 -5.61 -0.76 0.46
CA GLU A 214 -5.63 -1.55 1.69
C GLU A 214 -6.66 -2.67 1.65
N TYR A 215 -7.79 -2.44 0.99
CA TYR A 215 -8.83 -3.45 0.84
C TYR A 215 -8.35 -4.55 -0.09
N LEU A 216 -7.77 -4.19 -1.24
CA LEU A 216 -7.19 -5.16 -2.18
C LEU A 216 -6.11 -6.03 -1.52
N ILE A 217 -5.24 -5.41 -0.71
CA ILE A 217 -4.19 -6.12 0.04
C ILE A 217 -4.81 -7.08 1.06
N GLU A 218 -5.75 -6.60 1.87
CA GLU A 218 -6.33 -7.38 2.96
C GLU A 218 -7.22 -8.52 2.48
N GLU A 219 -7.98 -8.32 1.39
CA GLU A 219 -8.89 -9.30 0.79
C GLU A 219 -8.12 -10.44 0.11
N ASN A 220 -7.03 -10.13 -0.57
CA ASN A 220 -6.24 -11.10 -1.34
C ASN A 220 -5.00 -11.63 -0.60
N GLY A 221 -4.79 -11.22 0.66
CA GLY A 221 -3.61 -11.62 1.44
C GLY A 221 -2.27 -11.07 0.92
N LEU A 222 -2.29 -10.02 0.09
CA LEU A 222 -1.13 -9.45 -0.62
C LEU A 222 -0.32 -8.49 0.27
N TYR A 223 0.02 -8.94 1.47
CA TYR A 223 0.71 -8.10 2.44
C TYR A 223 2.15 -7.81 1.98
N PRO A 224 2.64 -6.56 2.09
CA PRO A 224 4.04 -6.27 1.80
C PRO A 224 4.94 -6.91 2.88
N ILE A 225 6.12 -7.40 2.50
CA ILE A 225 7.09 -7.96 3.47
C ILE A 225 7.44 -6.99 4.60
N THR A 226 7.36 -5.68 4.35
CA THR A 226 7.60 -4.62 5.32
C THR A 226 6.56 -4.54 6.43
N ILE A 227 5.44 -5.27 6.34
CA ILE A 227 4.47 -5.42 7.44
C ILE A 227 5.06 -6.21 8.62
N LEU A 228 6.00 -7.12 8.34
CA LEU A 228 6.59 -8.05 9.29
C LEU A 228 7.48 -7.31 10.29
N PRO A 229 7.17 -7.34 11.60
CA PRO A 229 7.94 -6.61 12.62
C PRO A 229 9.42 -6.98 12.70
N SER A 230 9.77 -8.23 12.39
CA SER A 230 11.15 -8.71 12.42
C SER A 230 11.97 -8.31 11.20
N LEU A 231 11.35 -7.81 10.12
CA LEU A 231 12.06 -7.35 8.95
C LEU A 231 12.72 -5.98 9.20
N LYS A 232 14.05 -5.96 9.29
CA LYS A 232 14.83 -4.75 9.61
C LYS A 232 16.01 -4.55 8.66
N GLY A 233 16.32 -3.28 8.39
CA GLY A 233 17.55 -2.83 7.74
C GLY A 233 17.88 -3.60 6.46
N HIS A 234 19.11 -4.11 6.40
CA HIS A 234 19.69 -4.79 5.24
C HIS A 234 18.84 -5.97 4.71
N LEU A 235 18.12 -6.70 5.58
CA LEU A 235 17.31 -7.83 5.14
C LEU A 235 16.18 -7.38 4.19
N LYS A 236 15.59 -6.21 4.44
CA LYS A 236 14.59 -5.62 3.53
C LYS A 236 15.18 -5.39 2.15
N ASP A 237 16.36 -4.78 2.10
CA ASP A 237 17.00 -4.39 0.83
C ASP A 237 17.39 -5.64 0.03
N VAL A 238 17.87 -6.69 0.70
CA VAL A 238 18.16 -7.98 0.07
C VAL A 238 16.90 -8.60 -0.55
N LEU A 239 15.78 -8.65 0.20
CA LEU A 239 14.52 -9.21 -0.31
C LEU A 239 13.98 -8.42 -1.51
N VAL A 240 13.94 -7.08 -1.42
CA VAL A 240 13.47 -6.19 -2.50
C VAL A 240 14.36 -6.30 -3.76
N SER A 241 15.69 -6.47 -3.59
CA SER A 241 16.61 -6.66 -4.72
C SER A 241 16.44 -8.01 -5.44
N ARG A 242 15.72 -8.96 -4.82
CA ARG A 242 15.40 -10.28 -5.37
C ARG A 242 13.92 -10.42 -5.69
N ASP A 243 13.22 -9.30 -5.83
CA ASP A 243 11.79 -9.20 -6.18
C ASP A 243 10.87 -9.97 -5.22
N ILE A 244 11.29 -10.10 -3.96
CA ILE A 244 10.44 -10.62 -2.88
C ILE A 244 9.74 -9.42 -2.25
N MET A 245 8.51 -9.14 -2.68
CA MET A 245 7.75 -7.97 -2.25
C MET A 245 6.60 -8.33 -1.31
N LEU A 246 6.02 -9.52 -1.46
CA LEU A 246 4.86 -9.98 -0.71
C LEU A 246 5.27 -10.98 0.37
N VAL A 247 4.52 -11.00 1.47
CA VAL A 247 4.75 -11.95 2.58
C VAL A 247 4.62 -13.39 2.11
N GLU A 248 3.70 -13.68 1.19
CA GLU A 248 3.53 -15.01 0.61
C GLU A 248 4.75 -15.48 -0.20
N ASP A 249 5.55 -14.57 -0.75
CA ASP A 249 6.76 -14.94 -1.52
C ASP A 249 7.80 -15.61 -0.63
N LEU A 250 7.80 -15.31 0.68
CA LEU A 250 8.66 -15.94 1.68
C LEU A 250 8.29 -17.41 1.95
N LEU A 251 7.05 -17.80 1.63
CA LEU A 251 6.50 -19.12 1.93
C LEU A 251 6.46 -20.05 0.70
N LYS A 252 6.86 -19.56 -0.49
CA LYS A 252 6.87 -20.35 -1.73
C LYS A 252 7.87 -21.50 -1.74
N THR A 253 8.94 -21.40 -0.95
CA THR A 253 10.01 -22.39 -0.85
C THR A 253 10.38 -22.62 0.60
N ASP A 254 11.01 -23.75 0.90
CA ASP A 254 11.55 -23.99 2.24
C ASP A 254 12.64 -22.96 2.61
N THR A 255 12.82 -22.77 3.92
CA THR A 255 13.74 -21.77 4.48
C THR A 255 15.17 -21.96 3.98
N GLU A 256 15.64 -23.21 3.83
CA GLU A 256 17.03 -23.50 3.44
C GLU A 256 17.28 -23.14 1.98
N THR A 257 16.33 -23.47 1.10
CA THR A 257 16.36 -23.06 -0.31
C THR A 257 16.30 -21.55 -0.45
N LEU A 258 15.43 -20.88 0.31
CA LEU A 258 15.36 -19.42 0.32
C LEU A 258 16.68 -18.81 0.82
N SER A 259 17.25 -19.37 1.88
CA SER A 259 18.53 -18.93 2.47
C SER A 259 19.67 -19.00 1.47
N ARG A 260 19.79 -20.13 0.75
CA ARG A 260 20.80 -20.31 -0.31
C ARG A 260 20.62 -19.32 -1.45
N ARG A 261 19.39 -19.13 -1.94
CA ARG A 261 19.07 -18.18 -3.01
C ARG A 261 19.45 -16.74 -2.64
N LEU A 262 19.16 -16.35 -1.40
CA LEU A 262 19.42 -15.02 -0.87
C LEU A 262 20.85 -14.82 -0.36
N LYS A 263 21.66 -15.89 -0.25
CA LYS A 263 22.99 -15.88 0.36
C LYS A 263 22.95 -15.33 1.80
N LEU A 264 21.94 -15.75 2.57
CA LEU A 264 21.76 -15.40 3.97
C LEU A 264 21.90 -16.63 4.86
N LEU A 265 22.07 -16.41 6.16
CA LEU A 265 22.00 -17.49 7.15
C LEU A 265 20.52 -17.77 7.52
N PRO A 266 20.10 -19.05 7.66
CA PRO A 266 18.70 -19.40 7.95
C PRO A 266 18.16 -18.73 9.22
N LYS A 267 19.03 -18.52 10.22
CA LYS A 267 18.69 -17.84 11.47
C LYS A 267 18.12 -16.42 11.29
N HIS A 268 18.47 -15.73 10.21
CA HIS A 268 17.93 -14.40 9.90
C HIS A 268 16.54 -14.47 9.26
N LEU A 269 16.17 -15.62 8.68
CA LEU A 269 14.88 -15.85 8.02
C LEU A 269 13.83 -16.43 8.97
N TYR A 270 14.22 -17.21 9.98
CA TYR A 270 13.26 -17.85 10.90
C TYR A 270 12.25 -16.88 11.54
N PRO A 271 12.64 -15.69 12.06
CA PRO A 271 11.67 -14.77 12.66
C PRO A 271 10.63 -14.28 11.65
N ILE A 272 11.06 -13.89 10.44
CA ILE A 272 10.17 -13.36 9.42
C ILE A 272 9.27 -14.46 8.83
N ILE A 273 9.76 -15.70 8.69
CA ILE A 273 8.96 -16.83 8.21
C ILE A 273 7.90 -17.22 9.26
N LYS A 274 8.26 -17.21 10.54
CA LYS A 274 7.30 -17.43 11.63
C LYS A 274 6.20 -16.37 11.64
N GLU A 275 6.55 -15.10 11.46
CA GLU A 275 5.59 -14.00 11.34
C GLU A 275 4.72 -14.13 10.07
N ALA A 276 5.30 -14.56 8.95
CA ALA A 276 4.60 -14.78 7.69
C ALA A 276 3.53 -15.87 7.82
N ASN A 277 3.88 -17.04 8.35
CA ASN A 277 2.93 -18.13 8.62
C ASN A 277 1.79 -17.66 9.53
N LEU A 278 2.12 -16.96 10.63
CA LEU A 278 1.12 -16.42 11.55
C LEU A 278 0.19 -15.39 10.89
N LEU A 279 0.71 -14.55 9.99
CA LEU A 279 -0.07 -13.52 9.31
C LEU A 279 -1.07 -14.13 8.33
N LEU A 280 -0.60 -15.07 7.50
CA LEU A 280 -1.39 -15.70 6.44
C LEU A 280 -2.30 -16.80 6.99
N GLY A 281 -2.01 -17.34 8.17
CA GLY A 281 -2.79 -18.40 8.82
C GLY A 281 -2.42 -19.80 8.32
N SER A 282 -1.16 -19.98 7.96
CA SER A 282 -0.54 -21.24 7.52
C SER A 282 0.11 -21.98 8.69
#